data_AF-A0A2T2XEL2-F1
#
_entry.id   AF-A0A2T2XEL2-F1
#
_cell.length_a   1.000
_cell.length_b   1.000
_cell.length_c   1.000
_cell.angle_alpha   90.00
_cell.angle_beta   90.00
_cell.angle_gamma   90.00
#
_symmetry.space_group_name_H-M   'P 1'
#
loop_
_entity.id
_entity.type
_entity.pdbx_description
1 polymer ?
#
loop_
_entity_poly.entity_id
_entity_poly.type
_entity_poly.pdbx_seq_one_letter_code
_entity_poly.pdbx_strand_id
1 'polypeptide(L)'
;MSRQALYRAYRPRSFAEVVGQSRVVLTLREAVRQGRLTHAYLFSGPRGTGKTSIARILAKAVNCENLSPSGDPCLQCASCVALERGNHLDVIEIDAASNRGIDEIRDLREHLGQAPVMGKQRVYIIDEVHMLTEPAFNALLKTLEEPPEHVIFVLATTESHKLPITVLSRCQRYEFQRFRVGEIQERLRQVAMQEKIQMSPEALELLAEFGDGALRDALSLLDQVSSSVGVEITRDHIEDMVGALSPGLLEEIVFALTADDLSILIRAIDRALQEGRDPRQMLRDVARELRNLVVWRQAGPDLFPSYRRDWLARLDGMVPNNILPGVWFEALDILTEGEGRLKGGFPPQLVLELALFKTRQHLLQSDSPNNRVSRADEAGIKVVQPPSSGPSPMSPEPPPVISEKFQQALDFIRRERPSTYALVKEARCRVKGQRLELCFTFPAHLDLMKSGTHHDLLERALKHIYGDEISYTLTTESNDGPTENADVTNREPVVDAVNRSDVAISAREWFGEGIRLIGFE
;
A
#
# COMPACT_ATOMS: atom_id res chain seq x y z
N MET A 1 -10.44 10.51 -36.19
CA MET A 1 -9.11 10.42 -35.54
C MET A 1 -9.36 10.34 -34.04
N SER A 2 -8.84 9.33 -33.35
CA SER A 2 -9.02 9.18 -31.89
C SER A 2 -8.35 10.35 -31.17
N ARG A 3 -9.11 11.13 -30.38
CA ARG A 3 -8.55 12.16 -29.50
C ARG A 3 -7.54 11.48 -28.55
N GLN A 4 -6.30 11.96 -28.55
CA GLN A 4 -5.28 11.43 -27.65
C GLN A 4 -5.56 11.93 -26.23
N ALA A 5 -5.47 11.04 -25.24
CA ALA A 5 -5.74 11.38 -23.85
C ALA A 5 -4.83 12.52 -23.35
N LEU A 6 -5.35 13.44 -22.53
CA LEU A 6 -4.65 14.65 -22.11
C LEU A 6 -3.31 14.35 -21.43
N TYR A 7 -3.25 13.35 -20.55
CA TYR A 7 -2.00 12.97 -19.86
C TYR A 7 -0.89 12.49 -20.82
N ARG A 8 -1.24 12.07 -22.05
CA ARG A 8 -0.28 11.73 -23.10
C ARG A 8 0.03 12.93 -23.98
N ALA A 9 -0.99 13.70 -24.38
CA ALA A 9 -0.83 14.88 -25.24
C ALA A 9 0.03 15.97 -24.58
N TYR A 10 -0.15 16.17 -23.27
CA TYR A 10 0.56 17.17 -22.46
C TYR A 10 1.72 16.58 -21.67
N ARG A 11 2.28 15.46 -22.12
CA ARG A 11 3.51 14.91 -21.53
C ARG A 11 4.66 15.89 -21.77
N PRO A 12 5.45 16.28 -20.74
CA PRO A 12 6.54 17.22 -20.93
C PRO A 12 7.59 16.64 -21.91
N ARG A 13 8.07 17.49 -22.82
CA ARG A 13 8.99 17.10 -23.90
C ARG A 13 10.44 17.46 -23.62
N SER A 14 10.68 18.44 -22.74
CA SER A 14 11.99 18.93 -22.30
C SER A 14 12.04 19.06 -20.78
N PHE A 15 13.24 19.26 -20.21
CA PHE A 15 13.41 19.45 -18.76
C PHE A 15 12.72 20.75 -18.30
N ALA A 16 12.72 21.79 -19.15
CA ALA A 16 12.05 23.06 -18.87
C ALA A 16 10.51 22.95 -18.77
N GLU A 17 9.88 21.98 -19.43
CA GLU A 17 8.42 21.78 -19.39
C GLU A 17 7.96 20.96 -18.17
N VAL A 18 8.89 20.39 -17.39
CA VAL A 18 8.58 19.58 -16.21
C VAL A 18 8.16 20.49 -15.06
N VAL A 19 6.92 20.30 -14.59
CA VAL A 19 6.43 20.95 -13.37
C VAL A 19 6.91 20.15 -12.16
N GLY A 20 7.37 20.83 -11.11
CA GLY A 20 7.88 20.20 -9.89
C GLY A 20 9.15 19.37 -10.11
N GLN A 21 9.45 18.48 -9.15
CA GLN A 21 10.64 17.61 -9.17
C GLN A 21 11.98 18.36 -9.39
N SER A 22 12.07 19.63 -8.97
CA SER A 22 13.14 20.55 -9.39
C SER A 22 14.53 19.99 -9.12
N ARG A 23 14.74 19.29 -8.00
CA ARG A 23 16.04 18.68 -7.66
C ARG A 23 16.46 17.61 -8.67
N VAL A 24 15.54 16.72 -9.06
CA VAL A 24 15.82 15.65 -10.02
C VAL A 24 16.11 16.24 -11.39
N VAL A 25 15.25 17.16 -11.83
CA VAL A 25 15.36 17.84 -13.13
C VAL A 25 16.68 18.59 -13.25
N LEU A 26 17.03 19.41 -12.26
CA LEU A 26 18.28 20.17 -12.25
C LEU A 26 19.51 19.26 -12.31
N THR A 27 19.51 18.18 -11.54
CA THR A 27 20.66 17.26 -11.48
C THR A 27 20.85 16.52 -12.81
N LEU A 28 19.77 15.99 -13.39
CA LEU A 28 19.84 15.29 -14.68
C LEU A 28 20.23 16.25 -15.80
N ARG A 29 19.64 17.44 -15.83
CA ARG A 29 19.94 18.47 -16.83
C ARG A 29 21.43 18.86 -16.79
N GLU A 30 21.98 19.03 -15.59
CA GLU A 30 23.40 19.34 -15.42
C GLU A 30 24.32 18.17 -15.80
N ALA A 31 23.94 16.93 -15.48
CA ALA A 31 24.68 15.73 -15.87
C ALA A 31 24.76 15.61 -17.41
N VAL A 32 23.66 15.83 -18.12
CA VAL A 32 23.62 15.86 -19.58
C VAL A 32 24.48 16.99 -20.13
N ARG A 33 24.35 18.21 -19.58
CA ARG A 33 25.11 19.39 -20.01
C ARG A 33 26.62 19.21 -19.88
N GLN A 34 27.06 18.54 -18.81
CA GLN A 34 28.48 18.29 -18.54
C GLN A 34 29.01 17.00 -19.19
N GLY A 35 28.15 16.19 -19.83
CA GLY A 35 28.52 14.87 -20.34
C GLY A 35 28.88 13.86 -19.25
N ARG A 36 28.44 14.08 -18.00
CA ARG A 36 28.70 13.20 -16.84
C ARG A 36 27.54 12.23 -16.63
N LEU A 37 27.28 11.43 -17.65
CA LEU A 37 26.24 10.40 -17.62
C LEU A 37 26.73 9.15 -16.90
N THR A 38 25.82 8.44 -16.25
CA THR A 38 26.07 7.12 -15.67
C THR A 38 25.43 6.04 -16.54
N HIS A 39 25.88 4.79 -16.39
CA HIS A 39 25.34 3.65 -17.12
C HIS A 39 23.96 3.21 -16.61
N ALA A 40 23.57 3.57 -15.39
CA ALA A 40 22.31 3.15 -14.79
C ALA A 40 21.69 4.20 -13.85
N TYR A 41 20.42 4.50 -14.09
CA TYR A 41 19.57 5.40 -13.32
C TYR A 41 18.41 4.62 -12.72
N LEU A 42 18.11 4.84 -11.44
CA LEU A 42 16.91 4.32 -10.78
C LEU A 42 16.00 5.46 -10.37
N PHE A 43 14.83 5.54 -11.01
CA PHE A 43 13.78 6.50 -10.72
C PHE A 43 12.73 5.81 -9.83
N SER A 44 12.68 6.21 -8.57
CA SER A 44 11.76 5.63 -7.58
C SER A 44 10.78 6.66 -7.07
N GLY A 45 9.51 6.29 -6.92
CA GLY A 45 8.51 7.14 -6.28
C GLY A 45 7.09 6.80 -6.69
N PRO A 46 6.07 7.45 -6.11
CA PRO A 46 4.67 7.14 -6.37
C PRO A 46 4.29 7.19 -7.86
N ARG A 47 3.19 6.52 -8.23
CA ARG A 47 2.64 6.57 -9.59
C ARG A 47 2.25 8.01 -9.95
N GLY A 48 2.35 8.35 -11.24
CA GLY A 48 1.92 9.66 -11.74
C GLY A 48 2.82 10.85 -11.41
N THR A 49 3.98 10.63 -10.77
CA THR A 49 4.97 11.67 -10.39
C THR A 49 5.92 12.08 -11.52
N GLY A 50 5.83 11.43 -12.70
CA GLY A 50 6.60 11.81 -13.89
C GLY A 50 7.85 10.97 -14.20
N LYS A 51 8.10 9.87 -13.49
CA LYS A 51 9.26 8.97 -13.68
C LYS A 51 9.55 8.64 -15.16
N THR A 52 8.62 8.00 -15.84
CA THR A 52 8.75 7.58 -17.26
C THR A 52 8.83 8.79 -18.20
N SER A 53 8.18 9.91 -17.86
CA SER A 53 8.26 11.14 -18.66
C SER A 53 9.67 11.75 -18.60
N ILE A 54 10.27 11.84 -17.40
CA ILE A 54 11.64 12.32 -17.24
C ILE A 54 12.65 11.33 -17.86
N ALA A 55 12.39 10.02 -17.78
CA ALA A 55 13.23 9.02 -18.45
C ALA A 55 13.31 9.24 -19.97
N ARG A 56 12.16 9.51 -20.60
CA ARG A 56 12.11 9.86 -22.02
C ARG A 56 12.80 11.18 -22.34
N ILE A 57 12.67 12.19 -21.49
CA ILE A 57 13.38 13.47 -21.67
C ILE A 57 14.89 13.25 -21.58
N LEU A 58 15.37 12.46 -20.62
CA LEU A 58 16.78 12.09 -20.49
C LEU A 58 17.26 11.38 -21.76
N ALA A 59 16.53 10.36 -22.23
CA ALA A 59 16.88 9.64 -23.46
C ALA A 59 16.94 10.55 -24.69
N LYS A 60 16.00 11.51 -24.83
CA LYS A 60 16.05 12.55 -25.87
C LYS A 60 17.30 13.41 -25.74
N ALA A 61 17.60 13.90 -24.54
CA ALA A 61 18.69 14.83 -24.31
C ALA A 61 20.06 14.17 -24.58
N VAL A 62 20.23 12.91 -24.18
CA VAL A 62 21.45 12.13 -24.43
C VAL A 62 21.70 11.92 -25.93
N ASN A 63 20.65 11.62 -26.70
CA ASN A 63 20.74 11.36 -28.14
C ASN A 63 20.52 12.59 -29.02
N CYS A 64 20.31 13.77 -28.44
CA CYS A 64 20.09 15.00 -29.18
C CYS A 64 21.36 15.44 -29.92
N GLU A 65 21.20 15.75 -31.21
CA GLU A 65 22.27 16.28 -32.06
C GLU A 65 22.60 17.73 -31.69
N ASN A 66 21.57 18.54 -31.40
CA ASN A 66 21.67 19.97 -31.15
C ASN A 66 21.26 20.32 -29.72
N LEU A 67 21.95 19.78 -28.72
CA LEU A 67 21.61 20.05 -27.32
C LEU A 67 21.72 21.55 -27.01
N SER A 68 20.71 22.11 -26.34
CA SER A 68 20.76 23.51 -25.92
C SER A 68 21.84 23.74 -24.84
N PRO A 69 22.35 24.98 -24.68
CA PRO A 69 23.29 25.30 -23.61
C PRO A 69 22.77 25.01 -22.20
N SER A 70 21.44 25.01 -22.01
CA SER A 70 20.80 24.66 -20.74
C SER A 70 20.76 23.15 -20.47
N GLY A 71 21.09 22.29 -21.45
CA GLY A 71 20.97 20.83 -21.33
C GLY A 71 19.61 20.27 -21.76
N ASP A 72 18.73 21.10 -22.32
CA ASP A 72 17.45 20.67 -22.89
C ASP A 72 17.60 20.13 -24.33
N PRO A 73 16.84 19.07 -24.71
CA PRO A 73 16.81 18.58 -26.08
C PRO A 73 16.18 19.61 -27.04
N CYS A 74 16.66 19.67 -28.29
CA CYS A 74 16.16 20.65 -29.28
C CYS A 74 14.76 20.40 -29.83
N LEU A 75 14.22 19.18 -29.65
CA LEU A 75 12.92 18.75 -30.15
C LEU A 75 12.73 18.75 -31.68
N GLN A 76 13.76 19.09 -32.46
CA GLN A 76 13.69 19.24 -33.93
C GLN A 76 14.62 18.31 -34.72
N CYS A 77 15.70 17.80 -34.11
CA CYS A 77 16.61 16.86 -34.79
C CYS A 77 15.95 15.49 -35.02
N ALA A 78 16.52 14.70 -35.93
CA ALA A 78 15.95 13.41 -36.32
C ALA A 78 15.75 12.50 -35.10
N SER A 79 16.73 12.43 -34.20
CA SER A 79 16.63 11.64 -32.96
C SER A 79 15.48 12.13 -32.06
N CYS A 80 15.38 13.43 -31.80
CA CYS A 80 14.31 13.98 -30.97
C CYS A 80 12.91 13.68 -31.55
N VAL A 81 12.75 13.85 -32.86
CA VAL A 81 11.47 13.60 -33.56
C VAL A 81 11.12 12.12 -33.54
N ALA A 82 12.08 11.22 -33.73
CA ALA A 82 11.84 9.78 -33.68
C ALA A 82 11.41 9.31 -32.27
N LEU A 83 12.03 9.85 -31.22
CA LEU A 83 11.67 9.50 -29.85
C LEU A 83 10.29 10.08 -29.44
N GLU A 84 9.92 11.25 -29.97
CA GLU A 84 8.58 11.80 -29.80
C GLU A 84 7.51 10.89 -30.43
N ARG A 85 7.80 10.39 -31.64
CA ARG A 85 6.93 9.46 -32.38
C ARG A 85 6.97 8.02 -31.84
N GLY A 86 7.86 7.71 -30.91
CA GLY A 86 8.02 6.38 -30.31
C GLY A 86 8.66 5.35 -31.25
N ASN A 87 9.43 5.79 -32.25
CA ASN A 87 10.08 4.91 -33.23
C ASN A 87 11.61 5.10 -33.28
N HIS A 88 12.22 5.51 -32.16
CA HIS A 88 13.66 5.66 -32.05
C HIS A 88 14.35 4.30 -31.92
N LEU A 89 15.27 3.98 -32.84
CA LEU A 89 15.91 2.65 -32.90
C LEU A 89 16.80 2.34 -31.68
N ASP A 90 17.44 3.36 -31.11
CA ASP A 90 18.30 3.19 -29.93
C ASP A 90 17.62 3.54 -28.59
N VAL A 91 16.30 3.72 -28.56
CA VAL A 91 15.58 3.89 -27.29
C VAL A 91 14.50 2.84 -27.18
N ILE A 92 14.71 1.89 -26.27
CA ILE A 92 13.82 0.76 -26.06
C ILE A 92 13.07 0.99 -24.75
N GLU A 93 11.75 1.17 -24.83
CA GLU A 93 10.85 1.26 -23.68
C GLU A 93 10.23 -0.13 -23.42
N ILE A 94 10.49 -0.69 -22.24
CA ILE A 94 9.94 -1.99 -21.78
C ILE A 94 9.08 -1.74 -20.55
N ASP A 95 7.82 -2.16 -20.62
CA ASP A 95 6.97 -2.27 -19.44
C ASP A 95 7.18 -3.65 -18.80
N ALA A 96 7.85 -3.69 -17.66
CA ALA A 96 8.13 -4.93 -16.94
C ALA A 96 6.84 -5.59 -16.43
N ALA A 97 5.74 -4.85 -16.24
CA ALA A 97 4.47 -5.46 -15.85
C ALA A 97 3.90 -6.38 -16.96
N SER A 98 4.23 -6.10 -18.21
CA SER A 98 3.81 -6.86 -19.40
C SER A 98 4.89 -7.83 -19.90
N ASN A 99 6.16 -7.54 -19.62
CA ASN A 99 7.34 -8.31 -20.06
C ASN A 99 8.16 -8.78 -18.84
N ARG A 100 7.56 -9.65 -18.02
CA ARG A 100 8.14 -10.08 -16.72
C ARG A 100 9.21 -11.18 -16.86
N GLY A 101 9.21 -11.87 -18.00
CA GLY A 101 9.92 -13.12 -18.23
C GLY A 101 11.42 -12.94 -18.37
N ILE A 102 12.12 -14.07 -18.26
CA ILE A 102 13.58 -14.12 -18.45
C ILE A 102 13.95 -13.99 -19.92
N ASP A 103 13.09 -14.45 -20.83
CA ASP A 103 13.39 -14.53 -22.26
C ASP A 103 13.47 -13.11 -22.86
N GLU A 104 12.57 -12.20 -22.50
CA GLU A 104 12.63 -10.81 -22.96
C GLU A 104 13.91 -10.09 -22.51
N ILE A 105 14.38 -10.39 -21.28
CA ILE A 105 15.64 -9.84 -20.78
C ILE A 105 16.86 -10.50 -21.43
N ARG A 106 16.79 -11.78 -21.78
CA ARG A 106 17.86 -12.46 -22.54
C ARG A 106 17.97 -11.88 -23.94
N ASP A 107 16.85 -11.71 -24.63
CA ASP A 107 16.78 -11.10 -25.95
C ASP A 107 17.35 -9.67 -25.88
N LEU A 108 16.96 -8.88 -24.88
CA LEU A 108 17.55 -7.57 -24.65
C LEU A 108 19.08 -7.67 -24.54
N ARG A 109 19.58 -8.64 -23.77
CA ARG A 109 21.02 -8.80 -23.49
C ARG A 109 21.83 -9.13 -24.74
N GLU A 110 21.28 -9.91 -25.65
CA GLU A 110 21.94 -10.23 -26.93
C GLU A 110 22.15 -8.98 -27.80
N HIS A 111 21.25 -8.01 -27.70
CA HIS A 111 21.32 -6.77 -28.47
C HIS A 111 22.19 -5.68 -27.81
N LEU A 112 22.64 -5.87 -26.56
CA LEU A 112 23.43 -4.86 -25.84
C LEU A 112 24.83 -4.63 -26.41
N GLY A 113 25.42 -5.64 -27.06
CA GLY A 113 26.75 -5.51 -27.64
C GLY A 113 26.78 -4.72 -28.95
N GLN A 114 25.63 -4.42 -29.53
CA GLN A 114 25.53 -3.73 -30.81
C GLN A 114 25.57 -2.22 -30.62
N ALA A 115 26.44 -1.56 -31.39
CA ALA A 115 26.56 -0.11 -31.37
C ALA A 115 25.22 0.61 -31.73
N PRO A 116 25.00 1.83 -31.22
CA PRO A 116 23.83 2.63 -31.58
C PRO A 116 23.79 2.94 -33.08
N VAL A 117 22.60 2.95 -33.67
CA VAL A 117 22.38 3.13 -35.12
C VAL A 117 22.13 4.60 -35.48
N MET A 118 21.35 5.29 -34.66
CA MET A 118 20.82 6.63 -34.90
C MET A 118 21.35 7.65 -33.87
N GLY A 119 21.48 7.25 -32.62
CA GLY A 119 21.89 8.08 -31.50
C GLY A 119 23.37 7.92 -31.11
N LYS A 120 23.75 8.58 -30.01
CA LYS A 120 25.07 8.42 -29.38
C LYS A 120 25.10 7.24 -28.41
N GLN A 121 23.94 6.90 -27.85
CA GLN A 121 23.76 5.95 -26.77
C GLN A 121 22.50 5.12 -27.02
N ARG A 122 22.55 3.84 -26.63
CA ARG A 122 21.40 2.95 -26.59
C ARG A 122 20.79 3.00 -25.19
N VAL A 123 19.56 3.50 -25.10
CA VAL A 123 18.88 3.75 -23.82
C VAL A 123 17.77 2.74 -23.62
N TYR A 124 17.83 2.01 -22.52
CA TYR A 124 16.78 1.07 -22.11
C TYR A 124 15.99 1.67 -20.95
N ILE A 125 14.71 1.98 -21.19
CA ILE A 125 13.79 2.46 -20.16
C ILE A 125 12.94 1.27 -19.73
N ILE A 126 13.14 0.81 -18.49
CA ILE A 126 12.39 -0.32 -17.92
C ILE A 126 11.42 0.23 -16.88
N ASP A 127 10.14 0.34 -17.22
CA ASP A 127 9.09 0.81 -16.33
C ASP A 127 8.54 -0.31 -15.45
N GLU A 128 8.09 0.05 -14.26
CA GLU A 128 7.69 -0.87 -13.18
C GLU A 128 8.64 -2.06 -12.97
N VAL A 129 9.95 -1.78 -12.94
CA VAL A 129 11.02 -2.80 -12.89
C VAL A 129 10.86 -3.81 -11.74
N HIS A 130 10.18 -3.43 -10.65
CA HIS A 130 9.88 -4.32 -9.52
C HIS A 130 8.96 -5.51 -9.89
N MET A 131 8.33 -5.48 -11.06
CA MET A 131 7.51 -6.56 -11.59
C MET A 131 8.31 -7.65 -12.32
N LEU A 132 9.61 -7.43 -12.57
CA LEU A 132 10.48 -8.45 -13.15
C LEU A 132 10.62 -9.64 -12.20
N THR A 133 10.70 -10.83 -12.79
CA THR A 133 11.00 -12.06 -12.04
C THR A 133 12.45 -12.06 -11.54
N GLU A 134 12.75 -12.78 -10.45
CA GLU A 134 14.12 -12.92 -9.95
C GLU A 134 15.12 -13.42 -11.01
N PRO A 135 14.79 -14.41 -11.87
CA PRO A 135 15.70 -14.85 -12.93
C PRO A 135 15.98 -13.74 -13.95
N ALA A 136 14.98 -12.91 -14.28
CA ALA A 136 15.13 -11.76 -15.16
C ALA A 136 16.05 -10.69 -14.55
N PHE A 137 15.93 -10.41 -13.24
CA PHE A 137 16.87 -9.53 -12.54
C PHE A 137 18.30 -10.05 -12.58
N ASN A 138 18.51 -11.34 -12.30
CA ASN A 138 19.84 -11.95 -12.33
C ASN A 138 20.47 -11.91 -13.72
N ALA A 139 19.65 -12.01 -14.77
CA ALA A 139 20.12 -11.86 -16.14
C ALA A 139 20.62 -10.43 -16.44
N LEU A 140 19.99 -9.41 -15.84
CA LEU A 140 20.35 -8.00 -15.97
C LEU A 140 21.56 -7.60 -15.12
N LEU A 141 21.79 -8.26 -13.96
CA LEU A 141 22.87 -7.92 -13.03
C LEU A 141 24.26 -7.93 -13.67
N LYS A 142 24.56 -8.94 -14.50
CA LYS A 142 25.85 -9.01 -15.20
C LYS A 142 26.11 -7.78 -16.07
N THR A 143 25.05 -7.30 -16.73
CA THR A 143 25.13 -6.10 -17.56
C THR A 143 25.24 -4.82 -16.73
N LEU A 144 24.56 -4.75 -15.58
CA LEU A 144 24.69 -3.60 -14.68
C LEU A 144 26.07 -3.55 -14.01
N GLU A 145 26.76 -4.68 -13.89
CA GLU A 145 28.15 -4.77 -13.39
C GLU A 145 29.17 -4.35 -14.44
N GLU A 146 29.02 -4.85 -15.66
CA GLU A 146 29.94 -4.60 -16.78
C GLU A 146 29.16 -4.04 -17.98
N PRO A 147 28.67 -2.77 -17.88
CA PRO A 147 27.86 -2.17 -18.92
C PRO A 147 28.72 -1.78 -20.13
N PRO A 148 28.24 -2.00 -21.37
CA PRO A 148 28.86 -1.41 -22.55
C PRO A 148 28.86 0.13 -22.45
N GLU A 149 29.93 0.79 -22.91
CA GLU A 149 30.09 2.26 -22.81
C GLU A 149 28.99 3.07 -23.52
N HIS A 150 28.30 2.44 -24.47
CA HIS A 150 27.25 3.05 -25.28
C HIS A 150 25.84 2.68 -24.78
N VAL A 151 25.70 2.09 -23.59
CA VAL A 151 24.41 1.67 -23.02
C VAL A 151 24.08 2.44 -21.75
N ILE A 152 22.84 2.94 -21.67
CA ILE A 152 22.28 3.56 -20.48
C ILE A 152 20.98 2.86 -20.09
N PHE A 153 20.88 2.43 -18.84
CA PHE A 153 19.65 1.92 -18.24
C PHE A 153 18.93 3.02 -17.45
N VAL A 154 17.62 3.12 -17.63
CA VAL A 154 16.73 3.93 -16.81
C VAL A 154 15.63 3.03 -16.25
N LEU A 155 15.79 2.62 -15.00
CA LEU A 155 14.87 1.77 -14.29
C LEU A 155 13.86 2.65 -13.55
N ALA A 156 12.56 2.44 -13.74
CA ALA A 156 11.51 3.16 -13.02
C ALA A 156 10.67 2.20 -12.16
N THR A 157 10.34 2.61 -10.93
CA THR A 157 9.55 1.78 -10.00
C THR A 157 8.72 2.61 -9.03
N THR A 158 7.53 2.12 -8.67
CA THR A 158 6.78 2.60 -7.50
C THR A 158 7.21 1.96 -6.18
N GLU A 159 7.88 0.82 -6.22
CA GLU A 159 8.17 -0.02 -5.05
C GLU A 159 9.67 -0.35 -4.96
N SER A 160 10.50 0.65 -4.66
CA SER A 160 11.95 0.45 -4.60
C SER A 160 12.42 -0.55 -3.54
N HIS A 161 11.61 -0.80 -2.52
CA HIS A 161 11.90 -1.77 -1.44
C HIS A 161 11.80 -3.23 -1.91
N LYS A 162 11.11 -3.50 -3.03
CA LYS A 162 11.04 -4.83 -3.65
C LYS A 162 12.27 -5.15 -4.50
N LEU A 163 13.12 -4.16 -4.78
CA LEU A 163 14.30 -4.36 -5.61
C LEU A 163 15.46 -4.97 -4.81
N PRO A 164 16.22 -5.91 -5.39
CA PRO A 164 17.42 -6.43 -4.76
C PRO A 164 18.44 -5.31 -4.48
N ILE A 165 19.10 -5.37 -3.32
CA ILE A 165 20.14 -4.41 -2.92
C ILE A 165 21.28 -4.36 -3.96
N THR A 166 21.55 -5.49 -4.62
CA THR A 166 22.55 -5.62 -5.69
C THR A 166 22.24 -4.72 -6.90
N VAL A 167 20.97 -4.51 -7.24
CA VAL A 167 20.56 -3.56 -8.28
C VAL A 167 20.69 -2.13 -7.75
N LEU A 168 20.20 -1.88 -6.54
CA LEU A 168 20.21 -0.56 -5.92
C LEU A 168 21.62 0.04 -5.81
N SER A 169 22.63 -0.80 -5.51
CA SER A 169 24.02 -0.35 -5.34
C SER A 169 24.71 0.04 -6.65
N ARG A 170 24.18 -0.39 -7.81
CA ARG A 170 24.75 -0.16 -9.14
C ARG A 170 24.05 0.97 -9.90
N CYS A 171 22.97 1.53 -9.34
CA CYS A 171 22.20 2.59 -9.97
C CYS A 171 22.39 3.93 -9.26
N GLN A 172 22.43 5.02 -10.02
CA GLN A 172 22.24 6.35 -9.46
C GLN A 172 20.76 6.58 -9.14
N ARG A 173 20.45 6.81 -7.87
CA ARG A 173 19.06 6.85 -7.37
C ARG A 173 18.48 8.25 -7.39
N TYR A 174 17.27 8.38 -7.92
CA TYR A 174 16.49 9.61 -7.94
C TYR A 174 15.10 9.34 -7.37
N GLU A 175 14.75 10.08 -6.32
CA GLU A 175 13.48 9.94 -5.64
C GLU A 175 12.49 11.02 -6.10
N PHE A 176 11.34 10.56 -6.58
CA PHE A 176 10.25 11.38 -7.07
C PHE A 176 9.20 11.52 -5.98
N GLN A 177 8.80 12.75 -5.72
CA GLN A 177 7.85 13.07 -4.65
C GLN A 177 6.45 13.30 -5.21
N ARG A 178 5.43 13.21 -4.36
CA ARG A 178 4.09 13.65 -4.74
C ARG A 178 4.09 15.15 -5.06
N PHE A 179 3.34 15.54 -6.09
CA PHE A 179 3.16 16.95 -6.40
C PHE A 179 2.33 17.64 -5.33
N ARG A 180 2.63 18.91 -5.06
CA ARG A 180 1.79 19.75 -4.22
C ARG A 180 0.50 20.09 -4.97
N VAL A 181 -0.59 20.30 -4.24
CA VAL A 181 -1.89 20.68 -4.83
C VAL A 181 -1.75 21.90 -5.75
N GLY A 182 -1.03 22.94 -5.32
CA GLY A 182 -0.79 24.13 -6.14
C GLY A 182 0.00 23.86 -7.43
N GLU A 183 0.92 22.89 -7.43
CA GLU A 183 1.68 22.51 -8.65
C GLU A 183 0.76 21.79 -9.64
N ILE A 184 -0.17 20.95 -9.14
CA ILE A 184 -1.17 20.28 -9.98
C ILE A 184 -2.18 21.29 -10.53
N GLN A 185 -2.70 22.20 -9.69
CA GLN A 185 -3.64 23.25 -10.10
C GLN A 185 -3.05 24.12 -11.23
N GLU A 186 -1.79 24.56 -11.10
CA GLU A 186 -1.13 25.35 -12.12
C GLU A 186 -1.04 24.59 -13.46
N ARG A 187 -0.66 23.31 -13.41
CA ARG A 187 -0.57 22.50 -14.63
C ARG A 187 -1.94 22.23 -15.25
N LEU A 188 -2.95 21.94 -14.45
CA LEU A 188 -4.33 21.76 -14.92
C LEU A 188 -4.85 23.04 -15.58
N ARG A 189 -4.57 24.21 -15.01
CA ARG A 189 -4.92 25.52 -15.58
C ARG A 189 -4.28 25.74 -16.95
N GLN A 190 -2.98 25.44 -17.08
CA GLN A 190 -2.27 25.55 -18.36
C GLN A 190 -2.87 24.63 -19.43
N VAL A 191 -3.21 23.40 -19.08
CA VAL A 191 -3.83 22.43 -20.00
C VAL A 191 -5.24 22.86 -20.37
N ALA A 192 -6.05 23.29 -19.40
CA ALA A 192 -7.41 23.79 -19.63
C ALA A 192 -7.41 24.99 -20.59
N MET A 193 -6.49 25.95 -20.43
CA MET A 193 -6.35 27.07 -21.35
C MET A 193 -6.00 26.63 -22.79
N GLN A 194 -5.12 25.63 -22.94
CA GLN A 194 -4.71 25.13 -24.27
C GLN A 194 -5.83 24.34 -24.96
N GLU A 195 -6.60 23.56 -24.20
CA GLU A 195 -7.80 22.86 -24.67
C GLU A 195 -9.04 23.77 -24.78
N LYS A 196 -8.92 25.05 -24.40
CA LYS A 196 -10.03 26.04 -24.33
C LYS A 196 -11.17 25.62 -23.40
N ILE A 197 -10.88 24.85 -22.36
CA ILE A 197 -11.82 24.42 -21.32
C ILE A 197 -11.97 25.55 -20.29
N GLN A 198 -13.20 25.95 -20.01
CA GLN A 198 -13.56 26.87 -18.93
C GLN A 198 -13.77 26.07 -17.66
N MET A 199 -13.08 26.44 -16.59
CA MET A 199 -13.17 25.78 -15.29
C MET A 199 -13.38 26.81 -14.20
N SER A 200 -14.31 26.54 -13.28
CA SER A 200 -14.42 27.35 -12.06
C SER A 200 -13.18 27.13 -11.16
N PRO A 201 -12.79 28.12 -10.33
CA PRO A 201 -11.69 27.95 -9.38
C PRO A 201 -11.87 26.73 -8.46
N GLU A 202 -13.10 26.49 -8.02
CA GLU A 202 -13.48 25.37 -7.13
C GLU A 202 -13.35 24.03 -7.86
N ALA A 203 -13.71 23.97 -9.14
CA ALA A 203 -13.56 22.78 -9.97
C ALA A 203 -12.08 22.41 -10.18
N LEU A 204 -11.24 23.41 -10.47
CA LEU A 204 -9.80 23.23 -10.63
C LEU A 204 -9.14 22.69 -9.35
N GLU A 205 -9.59 23.20 -8.21
CA GLU A 205 -9.13 22.78 -6.91
C GLU A 205 -9.52 21.35 -6.58
N LEU A 206 -10.79 21.02 -6.76
CA LEU A 206 -11.32 19.70 -6.49
C LEU A 206 -10.59 18.63 -7.35
N LEU A 207 -10.34 18.91 -8.63
CA LEU A 207 -9.55 18.04 -9.50
C LEU A 207 -8.11 17.84 -9.01
N ALA A 208 -7.47 18.91 -8.51
CA ALA A 208 -6.13 18.83 -7.99
C ALA A 208 -6.06 18.03 -6.68
N GLU A 209 -7.07 18.15 -5.82
CA GLU A 209 -7.22 17.34 -4.60
C GLU A 209 -7.42 15.86 -4.93
N PHE A 210 -8.31 15.54 -5.88
CA PHE A 210 -8.52 14.15 -6.35
C PHE A 210 -7.31 13.56 -7.06
N GLY A 211 -6.45 14.39 -7.63
CA GLY A 211 -5.16 13.96 -8.18
C GLY A 211 -4.23 13.33 -7.13
N ASP A 212 -4.42 13.61 -5.83
CA ASP A 212 -3.65 13.04 -4.71
C ASP A 212 -2.12 13.04 -4.93
N GLY A 213 -1.60 14.13 -5.49
CA GLY A 213 -0.16 14.25 -5.77
C GLY A 213 0.33 13.52 -7.02
N ALA A 214 -0.56 12.89 -7.80
CA ALA A 214 -0.30 12.22 -9.06
C ALA A 214 -0.89 13.04 -10.23
N LEU A 215 -0.02 13.79 -10.93
CA LEU A 215 -0.42 14.66 -12.04
C LEU A 215 -1.10 13.89 -13.18
N ARG A 216 -0.66 12.65 -13.44
CA ARG A 216 -1.29 11.78 -14.44
C ARG A 216 -2.76 11.53 -14.13
N ASP A 217 -3.10 11.31 -12.87
CA ASP A 217 -4.46 10.96 -12.47
C ASP A 217 -5.36 12.20 -12.52
N ALA A 218 -4.85 13.36 -12.09
CA ALA A 218 -5.54 14.65 -12.26
C ALA A 218 -5.87 14.98 -13.73
N LEU A 219 -4.90 14.82 -14.64
CA LEU A 219 -5.12 15.04 -16.08
C LEU A 219 -6.05 14.00 -16.71
N SER A 220 -6.03 12.76 -16.21
CA SER A 220 -6.95 11.71 -16.69
C SER A 220 -8.38 12.03 -16.29
N LEU A 221 -8.59 12.53 -15.07
CA LEU A 221 -9.90 12.94 -14.59
C LEU A 221 -10.41 14.18 -15.33
N LEU A 222 -9.55 15.18 -15.59
CA LEU A 222 -9.92 16.33 -16.43
C LEU A 222 -10.37 15.89 -17.84
N ASP A 223 -9.66 14.94 -18.45
CA ASP A 223 -10.00 14.41 -19.78
C ASP A 223 -11.38 13.74 -19.78
N GLN A 224 -11.66 12.92 -18.76
CA GLN A 224 -12.95 12.27 -18.57
C GLN A 224 -14.09 13.29 -18.41
N VAL A 225 -13.95 14.27 -17.53
CA VAL A 225 -14.99 15.30 -17.29
C VAL A 225 -15.19 16.18 -18.51
N SER A 226 -14.12 16.58 -19.20
CA SER A 226 -14.22 17.38 -20.43
C SER A 226 -14.91 16.63 -21.57
N SER A 227 -14.81 15.30 -21.58
CA SER A 227 -15.44 14.45 -22.59
C SER A 227 -16.93 14.23 -22.33
N SER A 228 -17.40 14.33 -21.07
CA SER A 228 -18.81 14.14 -20.72
C SER A 228 -19.63 15.42 -20.80
N VAL A 229 -19.10 16.56 -20.33
CA VAL A 229 -19.88 17.82 -20.19
C VAL A 229 -19.50 18.88 -21.23
N GLY A 230 -18.37 18.72 -21.91
CA GLY A 230 -17.89 19.65 -22.93
C GLY A 230 -16.93 20.70 -22.35
N VAL A 231 -17.20 21.98 -22.61
CA VAL A 231 -16.21 23.06 -22.43
C VAL A 231 -16.30 23.72 -21.06
N GLU A 232 -17.46 23.72 -20.40
CA GLU A 232 -17.65 24.34 -19.09
C GLU A 232 -17.69 23.27 -17.99
N ILE A 233 -16.66 23.26 -17.15
CA ILE A 233 -16.50 22.31 -16.05
C ILE A 233 -16.76 23.03 -14.73
N THR A 234 -17.80 22.59 -14.04
CA THR A 234 -18.18 23.01 -12.69
C THR A 234 -17.73 21.96 -11.67
N ARG A 235 -17.88 22.31 -10.39
CA ARG A 235 -17.61 21.41 -9.27
C ARG A 235 -18.50 20.17 -9.32
N ASP A 236 -19.80 20.36 -9.53
CA ASP A 236 -20.82 19.30 -9.53
C ASP A 236 -20.49 18.22 -10.58
N HIS A 237 -20.02 18.65 -11.77
CA HIS A 237 -19.60 17.72 -12.83
C HIS A 237 -18.45 16.79 -12.41
N ILE A 238 -17.53 17.27 -11.56
CA ILE A 238 -16.42 16.47 -11.04
C ILE A 238 -16.90 15.55 -9.93
N GLU A 239 -17.75 16.04 -9.03
CA GLU A 239 -18.32 15.24 -7.94
C GLU A 239 -19.14 14.07 -8.48
N ASP A 240 -19.94 14.30 -9.53
CA ASP A 240 -20.70 13.25 -10.20
C ASP A 240 -19.81 12.25 -10.94
N MET A 241 -18.73 12.71 -11.59
CA MET A 241 -17.79 11.83 -12.29
C MET A 241 -17.01 10.92 -11.34
N VAL A 242 -16.58 11.44 -10.18
CA VAL A 242 -15.80 10.68 -9.18
C VAL A 242 -16.70 9.90 -8.23
N GLY A 243 -18.02 10.16 -8.24
CA GLY A 243 -18.96 9.60 -7.28
C GLY A 243 -18.72 10.14 -5.86
N ALA A 244 -18.19 11.35 -5.73
CA ALA A 244 -17.86 11.99 -4.46
C ALA A 244 -19.08 12.64 -3.81
N LEU A 245 -19.05 12.76 -2.49
CA LEU A 245 -20.13 13.39 -1.73
C LEU A 245 -20.19 14.90 -1.99
N SER A 246 -21.40 15.41 -2.22
CA SER A 246 -21.63 16.86 -2.25
C SER A 246 -21.40 17.46 -0.85
N PRO A 247 -21.06 18.76 -0.75
CA PRO A 247 -20.82 19.41 0.53
C PRO A 247 -21.98 19.26 1.52
N GLY A 248 -23.22 19.46 1.07
CA GLY A 248 -24.39 19.37 1.95
C GLY A 248 -24.62 17.96 2.50
N LEU A 249 -24.41 16.94 1.66
CA LEU A 249 -24.57 15.55 2.08
C LEU A 249 -23.43 15.10 3.01
N LEU A 250 -22.22 15.61 2.79
CA LEU A 250 -21.09 15.39 3.68
C LEU A 250 -21.30 16.04 5.05
N GLU A 251 -21.81 17.28 5.10
CA GLU A 251 -22.25 17.94 6.35
C GLU A 251 -23.32 17.10 7.07
N GLU A 252 -24.34 16.62 6.36
CA GLU A 252 -25.42 15.78 6.90
C GLU A 252 -24.86 14.47 7.50
N ILE A 253 -23.96 13.79 6.79
CA ILE A 253 -23.33 12.55 7.28
C ILE A 253 -22.45 12.81 8.50
N VAL A 254 -21.57 13.81 8.46
CA VAL A 254 -20.67 14.14 9.60
C VAL A 254 -21.48 14.50 10.84
N PHE A 255 -22.55 15.29 10.68
CA PHE A 255 -23.48 15.58 11.76
C PHE A 255 -24.19 14.31 12.29
N ALA A 256 -24.69 13.46 11.38
CA ALA A 256 -25.39 12.23 11.73
C ALA A 256 -24.48 11.20 12.41
N LEU A 257 -23.15 11.27 12.25
CA LEU A 257 -22.20 10.44 12.99
C LEU A 257 -22.19 10.76 14.49
N THR A 258 -22.57 11.97 14.89
CA THR A 258 -22.56 12.42 16.29
C THR A 258 -23.93 12.81 16.85
N ALA A 259 -24.99 12.82 16.03
CA ALA A 259 -26.37 13.02 16.50
C ALA A 259 -26.86 11.82 17.35
N ASP A 260 -28.04 11.85 17.97
CA ASP A 260 -28.59 10.64 18.64
C ASP A 260 -29.42 9.75 17.70
N ASP A 261 -29.95 10.31 16.61
CA ASP A 261 -30.84 9.61 15.69
C ASP A 261 -30.07 8.91 14.54
N LEU A 262 -30.03 7.57 14.60
CA LEU A 262 -29.46 6.73 13.54
C LEU A 262 -30.19 6.87 12.20
N SER A 263 -31.48 7.24 12.21
CA SER A 263 -32.30 7.35 11.01
C SER A 263 -31.79 8.42 10.06
N ILE A 264 -31.17 9.49 10.58
CA ILE A 264 -30.56 10.55 9.76
C ILE A 264 -29.43 9.97 8.93
N LEU A 265 -28.54 9.19 9.55
CA LEU A 265 -27.41 8.57 8.89
C LEU A 265 -27.87 7.57 7.81
N ILE A 266 -28.85 6.72 8.14
CA ILE A 266 -29.40 5.73 7.18
C ILE A 266 -30.00 6.44 5.96
N ARG A 267 -30.80 7.49 6.16
CA ARG A 267 -31.41 8.26 5.06
C ARG A 267 -30.38 9.00 4.22
N ALA A 268 -29.33 9.53 4.84
CA ALA A 268 -28.25 10.18 4.11
C ALA A 268 -27.48 9.17 3.23
N ILE A 269 -27.17 7.98 3.77
CA ILE A 269 -26.54 6.90 3.01
C ILE A 269 -27.44 6.46 1.84
N ASP A 270 -28.73 6.18 2.09
CA ASP A 270 -29.68 5.76 1.06
C ASP A 270 -29.79 6.80 -0.07
N ARG A 271 -29.91 8.09 0.27
CA ARG A 271 -29.93 9.18 -0.72
C ARG A 271 -28.64 9.25 -1.54
N ALA A 272 -27.48 9.14 -0.89
CA ALA A 272 -26.19 9.11 -1.57
C ALA A 272 -26.10 7.97 -2.60
N LEU A 273 -26.54 6.77 -2.21
CA LEU A 273 -26.51 5.61 -3.09
C LEU A 273 -27.50 5.74 -4.25
N GLN A 274 -28.68 6.33 -4.01
CA GLN A 274 -29.67 6.62 -5.06
C GLN A 274 -29.16 7.69 -6.05
N GLU A 275 -28.35 8.65 -5.59
CA GLU A 275 -27.65 9.61 -6.44
C GLU A 275 -26.46 9.00 -7.19
N GLY A 276 -26.15 7.71 -6.99
CA GLY A 276 -25.07 7.01 -7.68
C GLY A 276 -23.68 7.29 -7.12
N ARG A 277 -23.58 7.78 -5.87
CA ARG A 277 -22.29 8.02 -5.21
C ARG A 277 -21.55 6.71 -4.96
N ASP A 278 -20.23 6.71 -5.12
CA ASP A 278 -19.42 5.51 -4.96
C ASP A 278 -19.16 5.23 -3.47
N PRO A 279 -19.54 4.05 -2.93
CA PRO A 279 -19.42 3.76 -1.50
C PRO A 279 -17.99 3.86 -0.96
N ARG A 280 -16.99 3.55 -1.80
CA ARG A 280 -15.59 3.64 -1.40
C ARG A 280 -15.13 5.09 -1.35
N GLN A 281 -15.56 5.91 -2.31
CA GLN A 281 -15.31 7.34 -2.30
C GLN A 281 -16.00 8.03 -1.13
N MET A 282 -17.23 7.66 -0.81
CA MET A 282 -17.96 8.14 0.37
C MET A 282 -17.17 7.89 1.67
N LEU A 283 -16.67 6.67 1.89
CA LEU A 283 -15.85 6.37 3.08
C LEU A 283 -14.58 7.23 3.15
N ARG A 284 -13.93 7.46 2.00
CA ARG A 284 -12.73 8.30 1.92
C ARG A 284 -13.02 9.76 2.20
N ASP A 285 -14.14 10.28 1.71
CA ASP A 285 -14.55 11.66 1.93
C ASP A 285 -14.86 11.89 3.41
N VAL A 286 -15.62 10.97 4.03
CA VAL A 286 -15.89 11.01 5.48
C VAL A 286 -14.58 10.90 6.28
N ALA A 287 -13.73 9.91 5.99
CA ALA A 287 -12.46 9.74 6.71
C ALA A 287 -11.54 10.97 6.57
N ARG A 288 -11.50 11.58 5.38
CA ARG A 288 -10.73 12.81 5.12
C ARG A 288 -11.23 13.96 5.99
N GLU A 289 -12.53 14.19 6.05
CA GLU A 289 -13.10 15.28 6.84
C GLU A 289 -12.96 15.04 8.34
N LEU A 290 -13.16 13.81 8.83
CA LEU A 290 -12.89 13.50 10.24
C LEU A 290 -11.42 13.73 10.60
N ARG A 291 -10.48 13.31 9.73
CA ARG A 291 -9.05 13.57 9.91
C ARG A 291 -8.76 15.08 9.91
N ASN A 292 -9.42 15.85 9.05
CA ASN A 292 -9.25 17.30 9.01
C ASN A 292 -9.78 17.98 10.28
N LEU A 293 -10.91 17.53 10.83
CA LEU A 293 -11.43 18.01 12.12
C LEU A 293 -10.47 17.72 13.27
N VAL A 294 -9.84 16.55 13.30
CA VAL A 294 -8.80 16.25 14.30
C VAL A 294 -7.63 17.21 14.18
N VAL A 295 -7.11 17.42 12.97
CA VAL A 295 -5.99 18.34 12.74
C VAL A 295 -6.38 19.78 13.07
N TRP A 296 -7.60 20.20 12.71
CA TRP A 296 -8.16 21.51 13.03
C TRP A 296 -8.19 21.75 14.54
N ARG A 297 -8.71 20.80 15.32
CA ARG A 297 -8.79 20.89 16.79
C ARG A 297 -7.44 20.81 17.49
N GLN A 298 -6.48 20.03 16.96
CA GLN A 298 -5.20 19.77 17.64
C GLN A 298 -4.07 20.71 17.25
N ALA A 299 -3.99 21.07 15.96
CA ALA A 299 -2.88 21.84 15.41
C ALA A 299 -3.30 23.24 14.93
N GLY A 300 -4.60 23.51 14.86
CA GLY A 300 -5.16 24.82 14.53
C GLY A 300 -5.38 25.07 13.02
N PRO A 301 -5.98 26.22 12.69
CA PRO A 301 -6.45 26.55 11.33
C PRO A 301 -5.33 26.83 10.33
N ASP A 302 -4.11 27.11 10.79
CA ASP A 302 -3.01 27.56 9.94
C ASP A 302 -2.43 26.48 9.02
N LEU A 303 -2.66 25.21 9.35
CA LEU A 303 -2.29 24.08 8.48
C LEU A 303 -3.22 23.91 7.28
N PHE A 304 -4.33 24.65 7.24
CA PHE A 304 -5.29 24.61 6.16
C PHE A 304 -5.23 25.89 5.31
N PRO A 305 -5.35 25.77 3.98
CA PRO A 305 -5.55 26.91 3.10
C PRO A 305 -6.78 27.72 3.51
N SER A 306 -6.78 29.03 3.24
CA SER A 306 -7.84 29.96 3.65
C SER A 306 -9.24 29.50 3.27
N TYR A 307 -9.43 28.97 2.05
CA TYR A 307 -10.73 28.51 1.55
C TYR A 307 -11.30 27.29 2.31
N ARG A 308 -10.45 26.44 2.92
CA ARG A 308 -10.91 25.30 3.75
C ARG A 308 -11.30 25.73 5.15
N ARG A 309 -10.82 26.88 5.63
CA ARG A 309 -11.01 27.29 7.03
C ARG A 309 -12.48 27.53 7.34
N ASP A 310 -13.21 28.19 6.45
CA ASP A 310 -14.64 28.46 6.65
C ASP A 310 -15.45 27.17 6.67
N TRP A 311 -15.13 26.23 5.77
CA TRP A 311 -15.74 24.91 5.72
C TRP A 311 -15.49 24.10 7.00
N LEU A 312 -14.23 24.00 7.44
CA LEU A 312 -13.87 23.26 8.64
C LEU A 312 -14.43 23.89 9.90
N ALA A 313 -14.48 25.22 9.99
CA ALA A 313 -15.12 25.92 11.10
C ALA A 313 -16.62 25.60 11.20
N ARG A 314 -17.33 25.51 10.06
CA ARG A 314 -18.73 25.07 10.03
C ARG A 314 -18.89 23.62 10.49
N LEU A 315 -18.12 22.70 9.93
CA LEU A 315 -18.16 21.28 10.33
C LEU A 315 -17.83 21.09 11.81
N ASP A 316 -16.81 21.79 12.31
CA ASP A 316 -16.39 21.74 13.71
C ASP A 316 -17.51 22.18 14.65
N GLY A 317 -18.28 23.21 14.26
CA GLY A 317 -19.44 23.70 14.99
C GLY A 317 -20.64 22.73 15.01
N MET A 318 -20.70 21.74 14.11
CA MET A 318 -21.76 20.72 14.07
C MET A 318 -21.47 19.52 14.96
N VAL A 319 -20.22 19.37 15.43
CA VAL A 319 -19.73 18.18 16.11
C VAL A 319 -19.45 18.49 17.59
N PRO A 320 -19.83 17.62 18.54
CA PRO A 320 -19.57 17.86 19.97
C PRO A 320 -18.10 18.15 20.29
N ASN A 321 -17.85 19.18 21.10
CA ASN A 321 -16.50 19.63 21.47
C ASN A 321 -15.79 18.71 22.48
N ASN A 322 -16.51 17.76 23.09
CA ASN A 322 -16.05 16.89 24.16
C ASN A 322 -15.48 15.54 23.68
N ILE A 323 -15.46 15.28 22.36
CA ILE A 323 -14.93 14.03 21.81
C ILE A 323 -13.40 14.03 21.97
N LEU A 324 -12.89 13.03 22.70
CA LEU A 324 -11.47 12.87 22.97
C LEU A 324 -10.69 12.50 21.69
N PRO A 325 -9.41 12.91 21.55
CA PRO A 325 -8.61 12.62 20.36
C PRO A 325 -8.46 11.13 20.07
N GLY A 326 -8.33 10.29 21.10
CA GLY A 326 -8.24 8.84 20.96
C GLY A 326 -9.48 8.23 20.28
N VAL A 327 -10.67 8.76 20.56
CA VAL A 327 -11.93 8.27 19.96
C VAL A 327 -11.97 8.61 18.46
N TRP A 328 -11.44 9.77 18.08
CA TRP A 328 -11.29 10.12 16.67
C TRP A 328 -10.33 9.18 15.93
N PHE A 329 -9.22 8.79 16.56
CA PHE A 329 -8.27 7.86 15.95
C PHE A 329 -8.90 6.47 15.74
N GLU A 330 -9.60 5.94 16.73
CA GLU A 330 -10.35 4.68 16.58
C GLU A 330 -11.42 4.76 15.49
N ALA A 331 -12.14 5.88 15.42
CA ALA A 331 -13.11 6.14 14.35
C ALA A 331 -12.47 6.11 12.95
N LEU A 332 -11.27 6.69 12.81
CA LEU A 332 -10.51 6.68 11.55
C LEU A 332 -10.00 5.27 11.21
N ASP A 333 -9.60 4.48 12.21
CA ASP A 333 -9.18 3.08 12.01
C ASP A 333 -10.34 2.24 11.47
N ILE A 334 -11.55 2.40 12.02
CA ILE A 334 -12.77 1.72 11.54
C ILE A 334 -13.06 2.05 10.07
N LEU A 335 -12.97 3.33 9.69
CA LEU A 335 -13.21 3.77 8.32
C LEU A 335 -12.14 3.20 7.36
N THR A 336 -10.88 3.18 7.79
CA THR A 336 -9.76 2.65 7.01
C THR A 336 -9.89 1.13 6.82
N GLU A 337 -10.30 0.41 7.86
CA GLU A 337 -10.59 -1.02 7.77
C GLU A 337 -11.77 -1.30 6.83
N GLY A 338 -12.84 -0.49 6.93
CA GLY A 338 -13.98 -0.53 6.02
C GLY A 338 -13.58 -0.36 4.55
N GLU A 339 -12.75 0.64 4.24
CA GLU A 339 -12.23 0.84 2.87
C GLU A 339 -11.41 -0.37 2.39
N GLY A 340 -10.64 -1.00 3.27
CA GLY A 340 -9.91 -2.23 2.97
C GLY A 340 -10.84 -3.39 2.59
N ARG A 341 -11.94 -3.57 3.32
CA ARG A 341 -12.93 -4.63 3.09
C ARG A 341 -13.70 -4.45 1.78
N LEU A 342 -13.89 -3.21 1.31
CA LEU A 342 -14.49 -2.95 -0.01
C LEU A 342 -13.68 -3.54 -1.17
N LYS A 343 -12.37 -3.80 -0.99
CA LYS A 343 -11.55 -4.51 -2.00
C LYS A 343 -11.78 -6.03 -1.99
N GLY A 344 -12.33 -6.57 -0.92
CA GLY A 344 -12.46 -8.01 -0.66
C GLY A 344 -13.71 -8.68 -1.25
N GLY A 345 -14.48 -8.00 -2.10
CA GLY A 345 -15.64 -8.57 -2.80
C GLY A 345 -16.95 -8.61 -2.00
N PHE A 346 -17.02 -7.97 -0.84
CA PHE A 346 -18.26 -7.80 -0.09
C PHE A 346 -19.21 -6.80 -0.78
N PRO A 347 -20.54 -6.90 -0.58
CA PRO A 347 -21.49 -5.91 -1.08
C PRO A 347 -21.12 -4.49 -0.62
N PRO A 348 -20.85 -3.53 -1.53
CA PRO A 348 -20.30 -2.22 -1.16
C PRO A 348 -21.15 -1.42 -0.18
N GLN A 349 -22.46 -1.44 -0.37
CA GLN A 349 -23.42 -0.77 0.51
C GLN A 349 -23.33 -1.29 1.95
N LEU A 350 -23.32 -2.61 2.13
CA LEU A 350 -23.25 -3.22 3.46
C LEU A 350 -21.96 -2.83 4.20
N VAL A 351 -20.82 -2.81 3.49
CA VAL A 351 -19.54 -2.44 4.09
C VAL A 351 -19.52 -0.96 4.49
N LEU A 352 -20.04 -0.08 3.63
CA LEU A 352 -20.20 1.35 3.92
C LEU A 352 -21.06 1.56 5.17
N GLU A 353 -22.25 0.96 5.20
CA GLU A 353 -23.20 1.06 6.32
C GLU A 353 -22.56 0.58 7.63
N LEU A 354 -21.96 -0.62 7.63
CA LEU A 354 -21.31 -1.17 8.82
C LEU A 354 -20.15 -0.30 9.32
N ALA A 355 -19.35 0.25 8.41
CA ALA A 355 -18.26 1.14 8.78
C ALA A 355 -18.80 2.42 9.44
N LEU A 356 -19.79 3.08 8.83
CA LEU A 356 -20.38 4.30 9.37
C LEU A 356 -21.15 4.07 10.68
N PHE A 357 -21.86 2.94 10.81
CA PHE A 357 -22.57 2.59 12.05
C PHE A 357 -21.61 2.33 13.20
N LYS A 358 -20.51 1.61 12.95
CA LYS A 358 -19.45 1.40 13.94
C LYS A 358 -18.81 2.73 14.32
N THR A 359 -18.39 3.53 13.34
CA THR A 359 -17.80 4.86 13.60
C THR A 359 -18.72 5.71 14.49
N ARG A 360 -20.01 5.77 14.15
CA ARG A 360 -21.03 6.44 14.94
C ARG A 360 -21.13 5.91 16.37
N GLN A 361 -21.24 4.59 16.54
CA GLN A 361 -21.32 3.96 17.86
C GLN A 361 -20.12 4.34 18.73
N HIS A 362 -18.91 4.33 18.17
CA HIS A 362 -17.70 4.72 18.87
C HIS A 362 -17.68 6.21 19.25
N LEU A 363 -18.12 7.10 18.36
CA LEU A 363 -18.20 8.53 18.65
C LEU A 363 -19.19 8.84 19.78
N LEU A 364 -20.36 8.18 19.81
CA LEU A 364 -21.39 8.38 20.84
C LEU A 364 -21.07 7.76 22.20
N GLN A 365 -20.33 6.66 22.24
CA GLN A 365 -19.93 6.03 23.51
C GLN A 365 -19.05 6.94 24.38
N SER A 366 -18.50 8.02 23.81
CA SER A 366 -17.76 9.05 24.55
C SER A 366 -18.64 9.93 25.46
N ASP A 367 -19.97 9.92 25.29
CA ASP A 367 -20.93 10.70 26.09
C ASP A 367 -21.54 9.96 27.28
N SER A 368 -21.32 8.64 27.43
CA SER A 368 -21.88 7.90 28.57
C SER A 368 -21.09 8.15 29.87
N PRO A 369 -21.70 8.73 30.93
CA PRO A 369 -21.05 8.94 32.22
C PRO A 369 -20.65 7.61 32.88
N ASN A 370 -21.22 6.49 32.44
CA ASN A 370 -20.97 5.17 33.01
C ASN A 370 -19.62 4.58 32.62
N ASN A 371 -18.90 5.15 31.64
CA ASN A 371 -17.54 4.73 31.32
C ASN A 371 -16.48 5.53 32.13
N ARG A 372 -16.92 6.50 32.97
CA ARG A 372 -16.03 7.19 33.92
C ARG A 372 -15.82 6.42 35.21
N VAL A 373 -16.74 5.52 35.60
CA VAL A 373 -16.57 4.70 36.82
C VAL A 373 -15.66 3.50 36.57
N SER A 374 -15.59 2.97 35.34
CA SER A 374 -14.72 1.83 35.03
C SER A 374 -13.27 2.21 34.66
N ARG A 375 -12.96 3.50 34.47
CA ARG A 375 -11.58 3.99 34.20
C ARG A 375 -11.01 4.91 35.30
N ALA A 376 -11.83 5.36 36.25
CA ALA A 376 -11.35 6.18 37.38
C ALA A 376 -10.73 5.35 38.52
N ASP A 377 -10.98 4.04 38.57
CA ASP A 377 -10.34 3.15 39.56
C ASP A 377 -8.91 2.70 39.16
N GLU A 378 -8.48 2.93 37.92
CA GLU A 378 -7.15 2.50 37.41
C GLU A 378 -6.12 3.63 37.23
N ALA A 379 -6.47 4.89 37.53
CA ALA A 379 -5.53 6.02 37.41
C ALA A 379 -5.38 6.81 38.73
N GLY A 380 -5.27 6.10 39.85
CA GLY A 380 -4.79 6.69 41.11
C GLY A 380 -3.28 6.84 41.10
N ILE A 381 -2.77 7.98 40.63
CA ILE A 381 -1.36 8.37 40.84
C ILE A 381 -1.15 8.56 42.35
N LYS A 382 -0.65 7.53 43.02
CA LYS A 382 -0.04 7.65 44.34
C LYS A 382 1.47 7.78 44.17
N VAL A 383 1.93 9.01 44.27
CA VAL A 383 3.30 9.34 44.65
C VAL A 383 3.53 8.83 46.07
N VAL A 384 4.36 7.79 46.27
CA VAL A 384 4.86 7.45 47.61
C VAL A 384 6.30 6.93 47.54
N GLN A 385 7.16 7.59 48.32
CA GLN A 385 8.54 7.24 48.68
C GLN A 385 8.68 5.84 49.32
N PRO A 386 9.88 5.25 49.36
CA PRO A 386 10.05 3.90 49.91
C PRO A 386 9.97 3.91 51.44
N PRO A 387 9.30 2.92 52.05
CA PRO A 387 10.01 2.18 53.09
C PRO A 387 9.66 0.67 53.21
N SER A 388 10.72 -0.07 53.53
CA SER A 388 10.84 -1.22 54.45
C SER A 388 9.92 -2.45 54.34
N SER A 389 10.54 -3.56 53.93
CA SER A 389 10.55 -4.90 54.55
C SER A 389 9.43 -5.32 55.51
N GLY A 390 8.73 -6.41 55.15
CA GLY A 390 8.07 -7.32 56.11
C GLY A 390 6.82 -8.02 55.55
N PRO A 391 6.53 -9.30 55.90
CA PRO A 391 6.07 -10.28 54.90
C PRO A 391 4.65 -10.87 55.13
N SER A 392 3.99 -11.28 54.04
CA SER A 392 3.17 -12.52 53.84
C SER A 392 1.97 -12.28 52.89
N PRO A 393 1.38 -13.31 52.23
CA PRO A 393 1.83 -14.68 51.97
C PRO A 393 1.84 -15.02 50.45
N MET A 394 2.85 -15.79 50.04
CA MET A 394 2.91 -16.46 48.73
C MET A 394 2.11 -17.78 48.74
N SER A 395 1.54 -18.14 47.59
CA SER A 395 1.59 -19.48 46.97
C SER A 395 0.98 -19.43 45.55
N PRO A 396 1.51 -20.17 44.55
CA PRO A 396 2.92 -20.38 44.22
C PRO A 396 3.22 -20.06 42.73
N GLU A 397 4.30 -19.31 42.46
CA GLU A 397 4.99 -19.35 41.17
C GLU A 397 5.75 -20.69 41.03
N PRO A 398 5.79 -21.33 39.85
CA PRO A 398 6.67 -22.46 39.61
C PRO A 398 8.13 -22.00 39.48
N PRO A 399 9.11 -22.88 39.77
CA PRO A 399 10.49 -22.51 40.10
C PRO A 399 11.34 -22.01 38.89
N PRO A 400 12.41 -21.23 39.16
CA PRO A 400 13.18 -20.46 38.17
C PRO A 400 14.14 -21.27 37.27
N VAL A 401 14.05 -22.60 37.24
CA VAL A 401 15.03 -23.45 36.50
C VAL A 401 14.59 -23.73 35.05
N ILE A 402 13.31 -23.56 34.72
CA ILE A 402 12.75 -23.96 33.41
C ILE A 402 12.76 -22.81 32.38
N SER A 403 12.84 -21.54 32.80
CA SER A 403 12.78 -20.40 31.86
C SER A 403 14.07 -20.21 31.04
N GLU A 404 15.27 -20.44 31.61
CA GLU A 404 16.53 -20.31 30.86
C GLU A 404 16.69 -21.38 29.78
N LYS A 405 16.33 -22.63 30.09
CA LYS A 405 16.35 -23.73 29.11
C LYS A 405 15.35 -23.50 27.98
N PHE A 406 14.19 -22.91 28.26
CA PHE A 406 13.21 -22.62 27.22
C PHE A 406 13.72 -21.50 26.30
N GLN A 407 14.41 -20.51 26.86
CA GLN A 407 15.11 -19.48 26.08
C GLN A 407 16.15 -20.10 25.12
N GLN A 408 16.91 -21.11 25.58
CA GLN A 408 17.89 -21.82 24.74
C GLN A 408 17.21 -22.61 23.61
N ALA A 409 16.05 -23.23 23.86
CA ALA A 409 15.25 -23.89 22.83
C ALA A 409 14.73 -22.87 21.80
N LEU A 410 14.29 -21.69 22.23
CA LEU A 410 13.89 -20.62 21.33
C LEU A 410 15.05 -20.11 20.47
N ASP A 411 16.25 -19.98 21.04
CA ASP A 411 17.44 -19.60 20.28
C ASP A 411 17.86 -20.66 19.25
N PHE A 412 17.68 -21.95 19.58
CA PHE A 412 17.87 -23.05 18.62
C PHE A 412 16.88 -22.96 17.45
N ILE A 413 15.58 -22.78 17.74
CA ILE A 413 14.53 -22.62 16.72
C ILE A 413 14.81 -21.40 15.85
N ARG A 414 15.28 -20.30 16.45
CA ARG A 414 15.62 -19.07 15.72
C ARG A 414 16.73 -19.28 14.70
N ARG A 415 17.71 -20.14 15.00
CA ARG A 415 18.84 -20.45 14.10
C ARG A 415 18.45 -21.37 12.95
N GLU A 416 17.59 -22.36 13.18
CA GLU A 416 17.14 -23.27 12.12
C GLU A 416 16.03 -22.66 11.25
N ARG A 417 15.03 -22.01 11.86
CA ARG A 417 13.89 -21.48 11.11
C ARG A 417 13.23 -20.27 11.81
N PRO A 418 13.51 -19.04 11.35
CA PRO A 418 12.95 -17.81 11.93
C PRO A 418 11.42 -17.76 11.95
N SER A 419 10.73 -18.39 10.98
CA SER A 419 9.26 -18.44 10.93
C SER A 419 8.65 -19.27 12.06
N THR A 420 9.29 -20.37 12.46
CA THR A 420 8.84 -21.18 13.60
C THR A 420 9.09 -20.45 14.92
N TYR A 421 10.22 -19.73 15.01
CA TYR A 421 10.53 -18.90 16.19
C TYR A 421 9.47 -17.82 16.42
N ALA A 422 9.03 -17.14 15.35
CA ALA A 422 7.97 -16.13 15.44
C ALA A 422 6.66 -16.72 16.00
N LEU A 423 6.25 -17.90 15.51
CA LEU A 423 5.05 -18.60 15.98
C LEU A 423 5.16 -19.00 17.47
N VAL A 424 6.28 -19.60 17.87
CA VAL A 424 6.45 -20.07 19.27
C VAL A 424 6.61 -18.90 20.24
N LYS A 425 7.20 -17.78 19.81
CA LYS A 425 7.35 -16.57 20.63
C LYS A 425 6.01 -15.88 20.90
N GLU A 426 5.06 -15.95 19.98
CA GLU A 426 3.72 -15.42 20.18
C GLU A 426 2.86 -16.31 21.09
N ALA A 427 3.24 -17.56 21.33
CA ALA A 427 2.53 -18.44 22.24
C ALA A 427 2.81 -18.08 23.70
N ARG A 428 1.76 -18.03 24.53
CA ARG A 428 1.89 -17.95 25.98
C ARG A 428 2.32 -19.31 26.52
N CYS A 429 3.54 -19.38 27.05
CA CYS A 429 4.08 -20.58 27.66
C CYS A 429 3.68 -20.65 29.14
N ARG A 430 3.00 -21.73 29.54
CA ARG A 430 2.77 -22.09 30.94
C ARG A 430 3.49 -23.39 31.26
N VAL A 431 4.21 -23.41 32.37
CA VAL A 431 4.93 -24.60 32.84
C VAL A 431 4.20 -25.17 34.05
N LYS A 432 3.78 -26.43 33.98
CA LYS A 432 3.22 -27.19 35.09
C LYS A 432 4.06 -28.45 35.32
N GLY A 433 4.99 -28.41 36.27
CA GLY A 433 5.90 -29.54 36.53
C GLY A 433 6.81 -29.83 35.33
N GLN A 434 6.76 -31.06 34.80
CA GLN A 434 7.47 -31.50 33.58
C GLN A 434 6.61 -31.38 32.31
N ARG A 435 5.57 -30.53 32.34
CA ARG A 435 4.67 -30.30 31.20
C ARG A 435 4.69 -28.84 30.75
N LEU A 436 4.86 -28.63 29.45
CA LEU A 436 4.96 -27.32 28.82
C LEU A 436 3.69 -27.07 27.98
N GLU A 437 2.85 -26.14 28.41
CA GLU A 437 1.63 -25.73 27.70
C GLU A 437 1.93 -24.48 26.86
N LEU A 438 1.80 -24.58 25.53
CA LEU A 438 1.91 -23.45 24.60
C LEU A 438 0.51 -23.06 24.13
N CYS A 439 0.02 -21.92 24.64
CA CYS A 439 -1.29 -21.38 24.30
C CYS A 439 -1.16 -20.32 23.19
N PHE A 440 -1.81 -20.53 22.06
CA PHE A 440 -1.85 -19.59 20.93
C PHE A 440 -3.11 -18.72 20.98
N THR A 441 -2.95 -17.43 20.71
CA THR A 441 -4.07 -16.47 20.64
C THR A 441 -4.96 -16.71 19.42
N PHE A 442 -4.39 -17.19 18.31
CA PHE A 442 -5.12 -17.42 17.05
C PHE A 442 -5.14 -18.91 16.67
N PRO A 443 -6.31 -19.49 16.34
CA PRO A 443 -6.42 -20.88 15.88
C PRO A 443 -5.54 -21.21 14.66
N ALA A 444 -5.40 -20.27 13.72
CA ALA A 444 -4.54 -20.44 12.56
C ALA A 444 -3.06 -20.70 12.93
N HIS A 445 -2.56 -20.07 14.00
CA HIS A 445 -1.18 -20.27 14.45
C HIS A 445 -0.98 -21.67 15.07
N LEU A 446 -2.01 -22.20 15.74
CA LEU A 446 -2.02 -23.58 16.23
C LEU A 446 -1.99 -24.59 15.07
N ASP A 447 -2.79 -24.36 14.02
CA ASP A 447 -2.84 -25.24 12.86
C ASP A 447 -1.50 -25.26 12.10
N LEU A 448 -0.90 -24.08 11.93
CA LEU A 448 0.46 -23.94 11.38
C LEU A 448 1.51 -24.65 12.24
N MET A 449 1.41 -24.58 13.58
CA MET A 449 2.34 -25.27 14.48
C MET A 449 2.13 -26.79 14.53
N LYS A 450 0.91 -27.28 14.28
CA LYS A 450 0.62 -28.71 14.13
C LYS A 450 1.04 -29.26 12.76
N SER A 451 1.24 -28.39 11.77
CA SER A 451 1.77 -28.82 10.46
C SER A 451 3.22 -29.31 10.61
N GLY A 452 3.53 -30.46 9.99
CA GLY A 452 4.68 -31.30 10.35
C GLY A 452 6.01 -30.56 10.51
N THR A 453 6.39 -29.70 9.55
CA THR A 453 7.73 -29.07 9.61
C THR A 453 7.95 -28.09 10.78
N HIS A 454 6.89 -27.53 11.36
CA HIS A 454 6.97 -26.66 12.53
C HIS A 454 6.92 -27.48 13.83
N HIS A 455 6.07 -28.51 13.85
CA HIS A 455 5.95 -29.46 14.94
C HIS A 455 7.27 -30.21 15.19
N ASP A 456 7.85 -30.78 14.13
CA ASP A 456 9.09 -31.56 14.19
C ASP A 456 10.27 -30.73 14.67
N LEU A 457 10.31 -29.44 14.31
CA LEU A 457 11.37 -28.53 14.75
C LEU A 457 11.22 -28.16 16.24
N LEU A 458 9.99 -27.93 16.71
CA LEU A 458 9.72 -27.69 18.12
C LEU A 458 10.08 -28.93 18.96
N GLU A 459 9.68 -30.12 18.52
CA GLU A 459 9.98 -31.37 19.22
C GLU A 459 11.49 -31.64 19.27
N ARG A 460 12.21 -31.47 18.15
CA ARG A 460 13.68 -31.58 18.13
C ARG A 460 14.35 -30.58 19.07
N ALA A 461 13.91 -29.33 19.09
CA ALA A 461 14.46 -28.30 19.96
C ALA A 461 14.21 -28.60 21.45
N LEU A 462 13.01 -29.08 21.80
CA LEU A 462 12.68 -29.46 23.17
C LEU A 462 13.45 -30.71 23.62
N LYS A 463 13.55 -31.75 22.78
CA LYS A 463 14.37 -32.95 23.06
C LYS A 463 15.86 -32.62 23.21
N HIS A 464 16.39 -31.71 22.39
CA HIS A 464 17.79 -31.32 22.45
C HIS A 464 18.17 -30.64 23.78
N ILE A 465 17.25 -29.88 24.37
CA ILE A 465 17.52 -29.09 25.57
C ILE A 465 17.03 -29.77 26.87
N TYR A 466 15.93 -30.51 26.82
CA TYR A 466 15.29 -31.14 27.98
C TYR A 466 15.40 -32.67 28.01
N GLY A 467 15.85 -33.32 26.92
CA GLY A 467 15.83 -34.78 26.79
C GLY A 467 14.41 -35.34 26.61
N ASP A 468 14.23 -36.65 26.83
CA ASP A 468 12.93 -37.35 26.74
C ASP A 468 12.03 -37.16 27.98
N GLU A 469 12.44 -36.33 28.94
CA GLU A 469 11.75 -36.15 30.23
C GLU A 469 10.67 -35.05 30.22
N ILE A 470 10.38 -34.41 29.08
CA ILE A 470 9.40 -33.31 29.00
C ILE A 470 8.22 -33.65 28.07
N SER A 471 7.00 -33.38 28.55
CA SER A 471 5.77 -33.45 27.76
C SER A 471 5.31 -32.04 27.38
N TYR A 472 4.71 -31.85 26.21
CA TYR A 472 4.18 -30.54 25.82
C TYR A 472 2.76 -30.65 25.24
N THR A 473 2.02 -29.55 25.28
CA THR A 473 0.65 -29.49 24.75
C THR A 473 0.43 -28.15 24.05
N LEU A 474 -0.15 -28.18 22.86
CA LEU A 474 -0.47 -27.01 22.07
C LEU A 474 -1.98 -26.73 22.16
N THR A 475 -2.37 -25.57 22.71
CA THR A 475 -3.77 -25.19 22.91
C THR A 475 -4.05 -23.80 22.34
N THR A 476 -5.32 -23.43 22.24
CA THR A 476 -5.76 -22.06 21.91
C THR A 476 -6.55 -21.48 23.08
N GLU A 477 -6.61 -20.16 23.19
CA GLU A 477 -7.50 -19.51 24.18
C GLU A 477 -8.96 -19.70 23.76
N SER A 478 -9.56 -20.82 24.18
CA SER A 478 -11.00 -21.07 24.07
C SER A 478 -11.71 -20.45 25.28
N ASN A 479 -12.75 -19.67 25.01
CA ASN A 479 -13.59 -19.02 26.02
C ASN A 479 -14.62 -19.99 26.63
N ASP A 480 -14.30 -21.27 26.75
CA ASP A 480 -15.19 -22.31 27.28
C ASP A 480 -14.45 -23.25 28.24
N GLY A 481 -15.16 -23.63 29.31
CA GLY A 481 -14.69 -24.42 30.45
C GLY A 481 -14.30 -25.88 30.14
N PRO A 482 -13.92 -26.66 31.17
CA PRO A 482 -13.10 -27.86 31.01
C PRO A 482 -13.92 -29.03 30.46
N THR A 483 -13.41 -29.70 29.44
CA THR A 483 -13.83 -31.06 29.10
C THR A 483 -12.72 -32.04 29.46
N GLU A 484 -13.01 -32.89 30.44
CA GLU A 484 -12.20 -34.02 30.89
C GLU A 484 -12.01 -35.08 29.80
N ASN A 485 -10.79 -35.63 29.78
CA ASN A 485 -10.38 -37.01 29.46
C ASN A 485 -10.86 -37.70 28.17
N ALA A 486 -9.88 -38.05 27.34
CA ALA A 486 -9.77 -39.39 26.79
C ALA A 486 -8.30 -39.78 26.62
N ASP A 487 -7.85 -40.70 27.49
CA ASP A 487 -6.69 -41.58 27.30
C ASP A 487 -6.80 -42.29 25.95
N VAL A 488 -5.76 -42.24 25.11
CA VAL A 488 -5.43 -43.35 24.20
C VAL A 488 -3.92 -43.46 24.10
N THR A 489 -3.40 -44.43 24.85
CA THR A 489 -2.11 -45.05 24.62
C THR A 489 -2.12 -45.84 23.31
N ASN A 490 -1.04 -45.70 22.55
CA ASN A 490 -0.48 -46.70 21.64
C ASN A 490 -1.30 -47.10 20.38
N ARG A 491 -0.84 -46.68 19.18
CA ARG A 491 -0.86 -47.48 17.94
C ARG A 491 0.02 -46.83 16.85
N GLU A 492 0.77 -47.67 16.16
CA GLU A 492 1.74 -47.43 15.08
C GLU A 492 1.18 -46.66 13.85
N PRO A 493 2.04 -46.07 12.99
CA PRO A 493 1.59 -45.29 11.85
C PRO A 493 1.18 -46.21 10.70
N VAL A 494 -0.07 -46.10 10.23
CA VAL A 494 -0.49 -46.64 8.94
C VAL A 494 -0.41 -45.52 7.91
N VAL A 495 0.48 -45.69 6.94
CA VAL A 495 0.53 -44.88 5.72
C VAL A 495 -0.51 -45.47 4.77
N ASP A 496 -1.63 -44.78 4.56
CA ASP A 496 -2.56 -45.14 3.48
C ASP A 496 -2.52 -44.09 2.36
N ALA A 497 -2.15 -44.58 1.18
CA ALA A 497 -2.15 -43.86 -0.08
C ALA A 497 -3.59 -43.50 -0.47
N VAL A 498 -3.84 -42.22 -0.74
CA VAL A 498 -5.14 -41.75 -1.26
C VAL A 498 -5.38 -42.38 -2.63
N ASN A 499 -6.42 -43.20 -2.72
CA ASN A 499 -6.74 -43.97 -3.91
C ASN A 499 -7.49 -43.08 -4.92
N ARG A 500 -7.13 -43.17 -6.22
CA ARG A 500 -7.63 -42.29 -7.30
C ARG A 500 -9.16 -42.31 -7.48
N SER A 501 -9.84 -43.32 -6.94
CA SER A 501 -11.29 -43.45 -6.93
C SER A 501 -11.98 -42.37 -6.10
N ASP A 502 -11.41 -41.96 -4.98
CA ASP A 502 -12.08 -41.06 -4.04
C ASP A 502 -12.07 -39.61 -4.54
N VAL A 503 -11.02 -39.23 -5.25
CA VAL A 503 -10.89 -37.92 -5.92
C VAL A 503 -11.88 -37.80 -7.09
N ALA A 504 -12.12 -38.89 -7.83
CA ALA A 504 -13.05 -38.89 -8.95
C ALA A 504 -14.52 -38.78 -8.50
N ILE A 505 -14.85 -39.31 -7.32
CA ILE A 505 -16.20 -39.22 -6.73
C ILE A 505 -16.49 -37.78 -6.27
N SER A 506 -15.57 -37.17 -5.53
CA SER A 506 -15.72 -35.78 -5.07
C SER A 506 -15.80 -34.76 -6.22
N ALA A 507 -15.06 -34.96 -7.30
CA ALA A 507 -15.09 -34.06 -8.46
C ALA A 507 -16.41 -34.12 -9.25
N ARG A 508 -17.08 -35.28 -9.27
CA ARG A 508 -18.38 -35.44 -9.94
C ARG A 508 -19.52 -34.80 -9.14
N GLU A 509 -19.46 -34.85 -7.81
CA GLU A 509 -20.45 -34.22 -6.94
C GLU A 509 -20.45 -32.70 -7.05
N TRP A 510 -19.30 -32.08 -7.30
CA TRP A 510 -19.17 -30.62 -7.34
C TRP A 510 -19.42 -30.01 -8.71
N PHE A 511 -19.18 -30.77 -9.79
CA PHE A 511 -19.11 -30.18 -11.14
C PHE A 511 -19.91 -30.93 -12.24
N GLY A 512 -20.63 -32.00 -11.90
CA GLY A 512 -21.54 -32.71 -12.81
C GLY A 512 -20.86 -33.75 -13.74
N GLU A 513 -21.67 -34.61 -14.38
CA GLU A 513 -21.23 -35.87 -15.03
C GLU A 513 -20.32 -35.73 -16.28
N GLY A 514 -19.92 -34.51 -16.67
CA GLY A 514 -19.19 -34.24 -17.92
C GLY A 514 -17.66 -34.22 -17.86
N ILE A 515 -17.03 -34.38 -16.69
CA ILE A 515 -15.61 -34.04 -16.51
C ILE A 515 -14.69 -35.26 -16.67
N ARG A 516 -13.67 -35.12 -17.54
CA ARG A 516 -12.52 -36.03 -17.64
C ARG A 516 -11.30 -35.41 -16.98
N LEU A 517 -10.74 -36.11 -16.00
CA LEU A 517 -9.45 -35.78 -15.39
C LEU A 517 -8.33 -36.19 -16.36
N ILE A 518 -7.51 -35.23 -16.80
CA ILE A 518 -6.30 -35.50 -17.58
C ILE A 518 -5.14 -35.53 -16.58
N GLY A 519 -4.55 -36.70 -16.36
CA GLY A 519 -3.38 -36.84 -15.49
C GLY A 519 -2.10 -36.37 -16.19
N PHE A 520 -1.23 -35.70 -15.45
CA PHE A 520 0.18 -35.56 -15.82
C PHE A 520 0.98 -36.67 -15.10
N GLU A 521 1.90 -37.30 -15.84
CA GLU A 521 2.83 -38.32 -15.34
C GLU A 521 3.82 -37.76 -14.31
#